data_AF-A0AAX6H2L1-F1
#
_entry.id   AF-A0AAX6H2L1-F1
#
_cell.length_a   1.000
_cell.length_b   1.000
_cell.length_c   1.000
_cell.angle_alpha   90.00
_cell.angle_beta   90.00
_cell.angle_gamma   90.00
#
_symmetry.space_group_name_H-M   'P 1'
#
loop_
_entity.id
_entity.type
_entity.pdbx_description
1 polymer ?
#
loop_
_entity_poly.entity_id
_entity_poly.type
_entity_poly.pdbx_seq_one_letter_code
_entity_poly.pdbx_strand_id
1 'polypeptide(L)'
;MNEDAMDHVVVALARRKLAKAMHKECRDLARFGNLVVSATAGRKWVAEELMVVTESKEVAGDMITEAVLDQVCGKKAFEKLGKWFISLHLSDQQPGSHKKILTFKFALPGVKNMDDMARLVALVPYYIDLIGRYKLSSQARSKTEAARSKAAQEAYKEVQNVRQEELQRRKAEKKKLMEELEAKLSADVLRKREEKERARQLKKSGPRVKMLR
;
A
#
# COMPACT_ATOMS: atom_id res chain seq x y z
N MET A 1 -2.29 -0.51 -16.08
CA MET A 1 -2.12 0.95 -16.28
C MET A 1 -0.68 1.20 -16.72
N ASN A 2 -0.40 2.20 -17.56
CA ASN A 2 0.97 2.51 -17.95
C ASN A 2 1.68 3.25 -16.80
N GLU A 3 2.68 2.62 -16.18
CA GLU A 3 3.32 3.15 -14.97
C GLU A 3 4.16 4.39 -15.24
N ASP A 4 4.88 4.42 -16.35
CA ASP A 4 5.83 5.48 -16.69
C ASP A 4 5.12 6.76 -17.15
N ALA A 5 3.94 6.60 -17.76
CA ALA A 5 3.17 7.72 -18.28
C ALA A 5 2.31 8.41 -17.22
N MET A 6 2.04 7.77 -16.08
CA MET A 6 1.03 8.24 -15.12
C MET A 6 1.63 8.84 -13.86
N ASP A 7 1.09 9.98 -13.45
CA ASP A 7 1.46 10.60 -12.18
C ASP A 7 1.01 9.74 -10.99
N HIS A 8 1.57 10.03 -9.82
CA HIS A 8 1.21 9.36 -8.58
C HIS A 8 -0.15 9.84 -8.08
N VAL A 9 -1.17 8.98 -8.19
CA VAL A 9 -2.55 9.32 -7.85
C VAL A 9 -3.22 8.19 -7.08
N VAL A 10 -3.91 8.54 -5.99
CA VAL A 10 -4.81 7.63 -5.25
C VAL A 10 -6.21 8.24 -5.15
N VAL A 11 -7.20 7.50 -5.64
CA VAL A 11 -8.62 7.89 -5.52
C VAL A 11 -9.50 6.66 -5.38
N ALA A 12 -10.47 6.73 -4.47
CA ALA A 12 -11.54 5.76 -4.36
C ALA A 12 -12.90 6.46 -4.35
N LEU A 13 -13.89 5.80 -4.92
CA LEU A 13 -15.29 6.21 -4.90
C LEU A 13 -16.13 4.99 -4.55
N ALA A 14 -16.89 5.06 -3.48
CA ALA A 14 -17.79 3.99 -3.07
C ALA A 14 -18.95 4.55 -2.26
N ARG A 15 -19.93 3.70 -1.94
CA ARG A 15 -20.97 4.06 -0.98
C ARG A 15 -20.36 4.44 0.37
N ARG A 16 -20.94 5.41 1.08
CA ARG A 16 -20.37 6.00 2.31
C ARG A 16 -19.78 4.99 3.31
N LYS A 17 -20.52 3.92 3.62
CA LYS A 17 -20.05 2.89 4.56
C LYS A 17 -18.79 2.19 4.05
N LEU A 18 -18.80 1.78 2.78
CA LEU A 18 -17.68 1.10 2.14
C LEU A 18 -16.49 2.04 1.95
N ALA A 19 -16.70 3.29 1.52
CA ALA A 19 -15.62 4.27 1.37
C ALA A 19 -14.87 4.50 2.69
N LYS A 20 -15.59 4.59 3.83
CA LYS A 20 -14.97 4.69 5.16
C LYS A 20 -14.20 3.43 5.55
N ALA A 21 -14.69 2.24 5.18
CA ALA A 21 -13.97 0.98 5.40
C ALA A 21 -12.70 0.92 4.53
N MET A 22 -12.81 1.22 3.24
CA MET A 22 -11.68 1.30 2.31
C MET A 22 -10.61 2.28 2.80
N HIS A 23 -10.99 3.44 3.33
CA HIS A 23 -10.03 4.39 3.90
C HIS A 23 -9.25 3.80 5.10
N LYS A 24 -9.83 2.89 5.88
CA LYS A 24 -9.15 2.25 7.02
C LYS A 24 -8.35 1.01 6.61
N GLU A 25 -8.89 0.23 5.68
CA GLU A 25 -8.40 -1.12 5.35
C GLU A 25 -7.43 -1.12 4.18
N CYS A 26 -7.61 -0.23 3.20
CA CYS A 26 -6.68 -0.10 2.08
C CYS A 26 -5.50 0.77 2.52
N ARG A 27 -4.30 0.17 2.59
CA ARG A 27 -3.07 0.80 3.09
C ARG A 27 -2.76 2.12 2.39
N ASP A 28 -2.98 2.20 1.10
CA ASP A 28 -2.78 3.38 0.27
C ASP A 28 -3.77 4.50 0.63
N LEU A 29 -5.07 4.21 0.70
CA LEU A 29 -6.07 5.18 1.10
C LEU A 29 -5.84 5.65 2.54
N ALA A 30 -5.50 4.75 3.46
CA ALA A 30 -5.19 5.08 4.86
C ALA A 30 -3.96 6.00 4.97
N ARG A 31 -3.00 5.84 4.06
CA ARG A 31 -1.72 6.57 4.12
C ARG A 31 -1.77 7.91 3.39
N PHE A 32 -2.48 7.98 2.26
CA PHE A 32 -2.45 9.13 1.35
C PHE A 32 -3.81 9.83 1.20
N GLY A 33 -4.91 9.13 1.45
CA GLY A 33 -6.26 9.61 1.19
C GLY A 33 -6.86 10.43 2.33
N ASN A 34 -7.85 11.25 1.96
CA ASN A 34 -8.73 11.97 2.86
C ASN A 34 -10.18 11.79 2.39
N LEU A 35 -11.13 11.78 3.32
CA LEU A 35 -12.55 11.75 2.98
C LEU A 35 -12.98 13.10 2.41
N VAL A 36 -13.45 13.12 1.16
CA VAL A 36 -13.98 14.33 0.51
C VAL A 36 -15.49 14.26 0.51
N VAL A 37 -16.11 15.19 1.24
CA VAL A 37 -17.55 15.17 1.55
C VAL A 37 -18.37 16.01 0.57
N SER A 38 -17.75 16.97 -0.11
CA SER A 38 -18.41 17.86 -1.07
C SER A 38 -17.49 18.28 -2.20
N ALA A 39 -18.09 18.74 -3.29
CA ALA A 39 -17.38 19.46 -4.33
C ALA A 39 -16.73 20.74 -3.82
N THR A 40 -15.74 21.24 -4.57
CA THR A 40 -15.32 22.64 -4.51
C THR A 40 -16.45 23.54 -5.01
N ALA A 41 -16.59 24.72 -4.39
CA ALA A 41 -17.75 25.62 -4.46
C ALA A 41 -18.50 25.64 -5.81
N GLY A 42 -19.80 25.36 -5.77
CA GLY A 42 -20.73 25.52 -6.90
C GLY A 42 -20.72 24.41 -7.96
N ARG A 43 -19.82 23.42 -7.88
CA ARG A 43 -19.77 22.32 -8.86
C ARG A 43 -20.76 21.19 -8.51
N LYS A 44 -21.28 20.53 -9.55
CA LYS A 44 -22.01 19.26 -9.40
C LYS A 44 -21.12 18.25 -8.69
N TRP A 45 -21.75 17.36 -7.91
CA TRP A 45 -21.04 16.36 -7.13
C TRP A 45 -21.69 14.99 -7.27
N VAL A 46 -20.98 13.98 -6.77
CA VAL A 46 -21.51 12.62 -6.69
C VAL A 46 -22.78 12.59 -5.84
N ALA A 47 -23.61 11.58 -6.10
CA ALA A 47 -24.82 11.30 -5.34
C ALA A 47 -24.53 11.22 -3.83
N GLU A 48 -25.51 11.59 -3.01
CA GLU A 48 -25.31 11.72 -1.56
C GLU A 48 -24.92 10.40 -0.90
N GLU A 49 -25.25 9.27 -1.49
CA GLU A 49 -24.91 7.92 -1.03
C GLU A 49 -23.44 7.56 -1.26
N LEU A 50 -22.76 8.28 -2.15
CA LEU A 50 -21.37 8.08 -2.49
C LEU A 50 -20.45 8.96 -1.64
N MET A 51 -19.19 8.53 -1.54
CA MET A 51 -18.12 9.25 -0.87
C MET A 51 -16.82 9.02 -1.63
N VAL A 52 -16.10 10.11 -1.86
CA VAL A 52 -14.79 10.10 -2.49
C VAL A 52 -13.72 10.08 -1.40
N VAL A 53 -12.70 9.26 -1.59
CA VAL A 53 -11.49 9.23 -0.76
C VAL A 53 -10.31 9.48 -1.67
N THR A 54 -9.57 10.57 -1.46
CA THR A 54 -8.43 10.90 -2.32
C THR A 54 -7.46 11.82 -1.61
N GLU A 55 -6.25 11.94 -2.14
CA GLU A 55 -5.18 12.72 -1.54
C GLU A 55 -5.39 14.23 -1.57
N SER A 56 -6.17 14.74 -2.53
CA SER A 56 -6.42 16.17 -2.64
C SER A 56 -7.78 16.50 -3.27
N LYS A 57 -8.26 17.72 -3.00
CA LYS A 57 -9.49 18.23 -3.64
C LYS A 57 -9.31 18.47 -5.14
N GLU A 58 -8.08 18.71 -5.60
CA GLU A 58 -7.72 18.80 -7.03
C GLU A 58 -7.99 17.46 -7.71
N VAL A 59 -7.39 16.37 -7.21
CA VAL A 59 -7.64 15.02 -7.73
C VAL A 59 -9.13 14.66 -7.68
N ALA A 60 -9.83 15.02 -6.59
CA ALA A 60 -11.26 14.78 -6.49
C ALA A 60 -12.04 15.49 -7.61
N GLY A 61 -11.72 16.75 -7.89
CA GLY A 61 -12.37 17.53 -8.94
C GLY A 61 -12.06 17.04 -10.35
N ASP A 62 -10.86 16.56 -10.59
CA ASP A 62 -10.41 16.11 -11.91
C ASP A 62 -10.87 14.68 -12.24
N MET A 63 -11.01 13.83 -11.21
CA MET A 63 -11.46 12.44 -11.35
C MET A 63 -12.99 12.31 -11.35
N ILE A 64 -13.71 13.30 -10.82
CA ILE A 64 -15.19 13.35 -10.81
C ILE A 64 -15.65 14.37 -11.85
N THR A 65 -15.63 13.95 -13.11
CA THR A 65 -16.02 14.77 -14.25
C THR A 65 -17.55 14.80 -14.43
N GLU A 66 -18.06 15.78 -15.19
CA GLU A 66 -19.49 15.81 -15.53
C GLU A 66 -19.94 14.54 -16.27
N ALA A 67 -19.11 13.98 -17.14
CA ALA A 67 -19.42 12.73 -17.84
C ALA A 67 -19.64 11.56 -16.86
N VAL A 68 -18.80 11.44 -15.83
CA VAL A 68 -18.95 10.41 -14.79
C VAL A 68 -20.22 10.63 -13.97
N LEU A 69 -20.53 11.89 -13.67
CA LEU A 69 -21.75 12.25 -12.94
C LEU A 69 -23.01 11.95 -13.75
N ASP A 70 -23.04 12.33 -15.02
CA ASP A 70 -24.21 12.15 -15.89
C ASP A 70 -24.43 10.68 -16.25
N GLN A 71 -23.36 9.89 -16.37
CA GLN A 71 -23.48 8.48 -16.71
C GLN A 71 -23.87 7.60 -15.51
N VAL A 72 -23.24 7.79 -14.35
CA VAL A 72 -23.40 6.84 -13.23
C VAL A 72 -23.46 7.52 -11.86
N CYS A 73 -22.55 8.44 -11.56
CA CYS A 73 -22.25 8.81 -10.17
C CYS A 73 -23.04 10.03 -9.66
N GLY A 74 -23.69 10.80 -10.52
CA GLY A 74 -24.50 11.95 -10.15
C GLY A 74 -25.90 11.53 -9.70
N LYS A 75 -26.56 12.37 -8.90
CA LYS A 75 -27.85 12.07 -8.24
C LYS A 75 -28.86 11.32 -9.14
N LYS A 76 -29.21 11.90 -10.30
CA LYS A 76 -30.19 11.35 -11.24
C LYS A 76 -29.77 10.00 -11.87
N ALA A 77 -28.48 9.84 -12.18
CA ALA A 77 -27.98 8.60 -12.78
C ALA A 77 -27.86 7.49 -11.72
N PHE A 78 -27.42 7.86 -10.51
CA PHE A 78 -27.19 6.95 -9.42
C PHE A 78 -28.48 6.36 -8.85
N GLU A 79 -29.59 7.09 -8.89
CA GLU A 79 -30.92 6.55 -8.56
C GLU A 79 -31.28 5.31 -9.40
N LYS A 80 -30.83 5.25 -10.67
CA LYS A 80 -31.11 4.14 -11.59
C LYS A 80 -30.05 3.04 -11.51
N LEU A 81 -28.78 3.43 -11.58
CA LEU A 81 -27.64 2.52 -11.77
C LEU A 81 -26.87 2.22 -10.48
N GLY A 82 -27.07 3.01 -9.42
CA GLY A 82 -26.27 2.95 -8.20
C GLY A 82 -26.41 1.65 -7.42
N LYS A 83 -27.47 0.86 -7.66
CA LYS A 83 -27.61 -0.51 -7.13
C LYS A 83 -26.56 -1.48 -7.67
N TRP A 84 -26.06 -1.25 -8.87
CA TRP A 84 -25.07 -2.08 -9.54
C TRP A 84 -23.63 -1.57 -9.31
N PHE A 85 -23.46 -0.32 -8.88
CA PHE A 85 -22.15 0.24 -8.54
C PHE A 85 -21.75 -0.11 -7.09
N ILE A 86 -20.59 -0.76 -6.91
CA ILE A 86 -20.02 -1.06 -5.58
C ILE A 86 -18.90 -0.07 -5.25
N SER A 87 -17.86 -0.04 -6.08
CA SER A 87 -16.69 0.83 -5.84
C SER A 87 -15.83 1.00 -7.09
N LEU A 88 -15.16 2.15 -7.17
CA LEU A 88 -14.01 2.45 -8.02
C LEU A 88 -12.80 2.72 -7.12
N HIS A 89 -11.64 2.20 -7.47
CA HIS A 89 -10.38 2.44 -6.77
C HIS A 89 -9.21 2.50 -7.75
N LEU A 90 -8.58 3.67 -7.85
CA LEU A 90 -7.28 3.85 -8.47
C LEU A 90 -6.23 3.89 -7.36
N SER A 91 -5.30 2.95 -7.43
CA SER A 91 -4.16 2.85 -6.54
C SER A 91 -2.87 2.94 -7.33
N ASP A 92 -1.85 3.59 -6.77
CA ASP A 92 -0.48 3.58 -7.27
C ASP A 92 0.51 2.88 -6.31
N GLN A 93 0.00 2.19 -5.29
CA GLN A 93 0.78 1.50 -4.26
C GLN A 93 0.43 0.02 -4.11
N GLN A 94 -0.15 -0.60 -5.14
CA GLN A 94 -0.48 -2.02 -5.05
C GLN A 94 0.79 -2.87 -4.91
N PRO A 95 0.79 -3.87 -4.01
CA PRO A 95 1.87 -4.84 -3.94
C PRO A 95 1.94 -5.67 -5.22
N GLY A 96 3.16 -5.98 -5.67
CA GLY A 96 3.41 -6.84 -6.83
C GLY A 96 4.14 -6.12 -7.96
N SER A 97 4.09 -6.71 -9.15
CA SER A 97 4.78 -6.20 -10.34
C SER A 97 4.15 -4.94 -10.92
N HIS A 98 2.85 -4.72 -10.66
CA HIS A 98 2.12 -3.55 -11.13
C HIS A 98 1.61 -2.75 -9.93
N LYS A 99 2.21 -1.58 -9.70
CA LYS A 99 1.84 -0.67 -8.61
C LYS A 99 0.60 0.14 -8.95
N LYS A 100 0.43 0.52 -10.23
CA LYS A 100 -0.70 1.33 -10.70
C LYS A 100 -1.85 0.44 -11.20
N ILE A 101 -2.93 0.38 -10.42
CA ILE A 101 -4.09 -0.46 -10.70
C ILE A 101 -5.38 0.36 -10.60
N LEU A 102 -6.22 0.26 -11.63
CA LEU A 102 -7.59 0.76 -11.63
C LEU A 102 -8.53 -0.43 -11.43
N THR A 103 -9.29 -0.42 -10.34
CA THR A 103 -10.22 -1.48 -9.97
C THR A 103 -11.65 -0.96 -9.96
N PHE A 104 -12.53 -1.65 -10.66
CA PHE A 104 -13.98 -1.47 -10.55
C PHE A 104 -14.60 -2.71 -9.92
N LYS A 105 -15.57 -2.50 -9.03
CA LYS A 105 -16.44 -3.55 -8.51
C LYS A 105 -17.87 -3.18 -8.83
N PHE A 106 -18.56 -4.11 -9.49
CA PHE A 106 -19.97 -3.99 -9.83
C PHE A 106 -20.73 -5.19 -9.28
N ALA A 107 -21.97 -4.97 -8.87
CA ALA A 107 -22.91 -6.05 -8.64
C ALA A 107 -23.52 -6.44 -9.98
N LEU A 108 -23.40 -7.71 -10.35
CA LEU A 108 -23.90 -8.20 -11.64
C LEU A 108 -25.43 -8.22 -11.62
N PRO A 109 -26.12 -7.54 -12.56
CA PRO A 109 -27.56 -7.62 -12.69
C PRO A 109 -28.01 -8.97 -13.23
N GLY A 110 -29.30 -9.25 -13.03
CA GLY A 110 -29.96 -10.34 -13.74
C GLY A 110 -30.02 -10.07 -15.24
N VAL A 111 -30.17 -11.14 -16.02
CA VAL A 111 -30.12 -11.15 -17.49
C VAL A 111 -30.99 -10.07 -18.16
N LYS A 112 -32.15 -9.75 -17.57
CA LYS A 112 -33.09 -8.74 -18.11
C LYS A 112 -32.59 -7.29 -18.03
N ASN A 113 -31.58 -7.00 -17.20
CA ASN A 113 -31.06 -5.64 -16.97
C ASN A 113 -29.59 -5.53 -17.40
N MET A 114 -29.12 -6.36 -18.34
CA MET A 114 -27.73 -6.33 -18.80
C MET A 114 -27.35 -5.02 -19.51
N ASP A 115 -28.33 -4.28 -20.05
CA ASP A 115 -28.08 -2.95 -20.63
C ASP A 115 -27.55 -1.94 -19.59
N ASP A 116 -27.93 -2.09 -18.32
CA ASP A 116 -27.38 -1.28 -17.22
C ASP A 116 -25.88 -1.54 -17.03
N MET A 117 -25.40 -2.78 -17.30
CA MET A 117 -23.97 -3.10 -17.24
C MET A 117 -23.17 -2.41 -18.32
N ALA A 118 -23.73 -2.26 -19.53
CA ALA A 118 -23.01 -1.59 -20.61
C ALA A 118 -22.60 -0.17 -20.20
N ARG A 119 -23.48 0.57 -19.50
CA ARG A 119 -23.17 1.91 -18.98
C ARG A 119 -22.09 1.90 -17.89
N LEU A 120 -22.13 0.94 -16.98
CA LEU A 120 -21.12 0.81 -15.91
C LEU A 120 -19.75 0.45 -16.48
N VAL A 121 -19.73 -0.48 -17.43
CA VAL A 121 -18.50 -0.97 -18.08
C VAL A 121 -17.91 0.11 -18.98
N ALA A 122 -18.72 0.99 -19.58
CA ALA A 122 -18.23 2.15 -20.35
C ALA A 122 -17.37 3.11 -19.51
N LEU A 123 -17.51 3.12 -18.19
CA LEU A 123 -16.61 3.89 -17.31
C LEU A 123 -15.17 3.39 -17.36
N VAL A 124 -14.94 2.10 -17.64
CA VAL A 124 -13.60 1.50 -17.63
C VAL A 124 -12.69 2.12 -18.69
N PRO A 125 -13.01 2.08 -20.00
CA PRO A 125 -12.18 2.73 -21.02
C PRO A 125 -12.13 4.25 -20.82
N TYR A 126 -13.22 4.88 -20.37
CA TYR A 126 -13.23 6.31 -20.06
C TYR A 126 -12.18 6.68 -19.00
N TYR A 127 -12.12 5.95 -17.89
CA TYR A 127 -11.14 6.21 -16.84
C TYR A 127 -9.72 5.86 -17.27
N ILE A 128 -9.53 4.83 -18.10
CA ILE A 128 -8.21 4.52 -18.68
C ILE A 128 -7.68 5.74 -19.45
N ASP A 129 -8.51 6.32 -20.31
CA ASP A 129 -8.14 7.47 -21.13
C ASP A 129 -7.98 8.75 -20.31
N LEU A 130 -8.84 8.96 -19.32
CA LEU A 130 -8.77 10.11 -18.41
C LEU A 130 -7.47 10.07 -17.61
N ILE A 131 -7.18 8.94 -16.97
CA ILE A 131 -6.01 8.77 -16.11
C ILE A 131 -4.72 8.77 -16.94
N GLY A 132 -4.73 8.17 -18.13
CA GLY A 132 -3.58 8.16 -19.01
C GLY A 132 -3.13 9.55 -19.47
N ARG A 133 -4.06 10.52 -19.52
CA ARG A 133 -3.79 11.92 -19.87
C ARG A 133 -3.67 12.84 -18.66
N TYR A 134 -4.05 12.37 -17.48
CA TYR A 134 -4.08 13.18 -16.28
C TYR A 134 -2.68 13.51 -15.79
N LYS A 135 -2.46 14.80 -15.51
CA LYS A 135 -1.22 15.33 -14.96
C LYS A 135 -1.55 16.25 -13.81
N LEU A 136 -0.94 15.97 -12.66
CA LEU A 136 -1.05 16.81 -11.49
C LEU A 136 -0.40 18.17 -11.77
N SER A 137 -0.89 19.21 -11.09
CA SER A 137 -0.15 20.47 -11.01
C SER A 137 1.27 20.23 -10.49
N SER A 138 2.24 21.06 -10.91
CA SER A 138 3.64 20.92 -10.50
C SER A 138 3.81 20.84 -8.98
N GLN A 139 3.06 21.68 -8.25
CA GLN A 139 3.05 21.68 -6.78
C GLN A 139 2.46 20.39 -6.20
N ALA A 140 1.35 19.89 -6.74
CA ALA A 140 0.75 18.64 -6.29
C ALA A 140 1.67 17.45 -6.60
N ARG A 141 2.26 17.40 -7.80
CA ARG A 141 3.20 16.33 -8.19
C ARG A 141 4.39 16.24 -7.24
N SER A 142 5.04 17.36 -6.94
CA SER A 142 6.17 17.38 -6.00
C SER A 142 5.76 16.87 -4.61
N LYS A 143 4.57 17.26 -4.13
CA LYS A 143 4.03 16.79 -2.85
C LYS A 143 3.74 15.29 -2.87
N THR A 144 3.16 14.77 -3.95
CA THR A 144 2.86 13.35 -4.07
C THR A 144 4.14 12.54 -4.12
N GLU A 145 5.10 12.88 -4.98
CA GLU A 145 6.41 12.23 -5.07
C GLU A 145 7.15 12.19 -3.72
N ALA A 146 7.19 13.32 -2.99
CA ALA A 146 7.80 13.38 -1.67
C ALA A 146 7.11 12.42 -0.67
N ALA A 147 5.77 12.35 -0.70
CA ALA A 147 5.02 11.42 0.15
C ALA A 147 5.31 9.95 -0.17
N ARG A 148 5.45 9.59 -1.47
CA ARG A 148 5.80 8.23 -1.91
C ARG A 148 7.23 7.87 -1.54
N SER A 149 8.17 8.79 -1.74
CA SER A 149 9.58 8.62 -1.33
C SER A 149 9.69 8.39 0.18
N LYS A 150 8.99 9.18 0.99
CA LYS A 150 8.95 9.00 2.46
C LYS A 150 8.36 7.64 2.84
N ALA A 151 7.25 7.23 2.22
CA ALA A 151 6.64 5.92 2.48
C ALA A 151 7.58 4.76 2.10
N ALA A 152 8.31 4.87 0.99
CA ALA A 152 9.30 3.88 0.59
C ALA A 152 10.48 3.79 1.58
N GLN A 153 10.96 4.94 2.09
CA GLN A 153 12.02 4.98 3.10
C GLN A 153 11.58 4.34 4.42
N GLU A 154 10.35 4.60 4.88
CA GLU A 154 9.80 3.99 6.09
C GLU A 154 9.65 2.48 5.92
N ALA A 155 9.11 2.02 4.79
CA ALA A 155 9.00 0.58 4.49
C ALA A 155 10.38 -0.10 4.44
N TYR A 156 11.38 0.56 3.86
CA TYR A 156 12.74 0.03 3.85
C TYR A 156 13.33 -0.12 5.26
N LYS A 157 13.16 0.90 6.12
CA LYS A 157 13.61 0.87 7.51
C LYS A 157 12.93 -0.23 8.32
N GLU A 158 11.62 -0.39 8.15
CA GLU A 158 10.84 -1.45 8.80
C GLU A 158 11.36 -2.84 8.40
N VAL A 159 11.61 -3.08 7.11
CA VAL A 159 12.18 -4.35 6.63
C VAL A 159 13.58 -4.60 7.21
N GLN A 160 14.41 -3.56 7.34
CA GLN A 160 15.74 -3.69 7.97
C GLN A 160 15.63 -4.04 9.45
N ASN A 161 14.73 -3.40 10.19
CA ASN A 161 14.50 -3.67 11.61
C ASN A 161 14.02 -5.12 11.81
N VAL A 162 13.05 -5.58 11.02
CA VAL A 162 12.55 -6.96 11.08
C VAL A 162 13.68 -7.97 10.82
N ARG A 163 14.53 -7.71 9.81
CA ARG A 163 15.69 -8.58 9.52
C ARG A 163 16.68 -8.62 10.68
N GLN A 164 16.92 -7.48 11.32
CA GLN A 164 17.83 -7.39 12.46
C GLN A 164 17.27 -8.13 13.68
N GLU A 165 15.97 -7.96 13.96
CA GLU A 165 15.27 -8.67 15.04
C GLU A 165 15.25 -10.19 14.81
N GLU A 166 14.95 -10.65 13.59
CA GLU A 166 15.01 -12.08 13.26
C GLU A 166 16.42 -12.66 13.44
N LEU A 167 17.45 -11.92 13.03
CA LEU A 167 18.83 -12.36 13.19
C LEU A 167 19.21 -12.46 14.68
N GLN A 168 18.80 -11.48 15.49
CA GLN A 168 19.02 -11.49 16.93
C GLN A 168 18.25 -12.62 17.62
N ARG A 169 17.00 -12.87 17.22
CA ARG A 169 16.18 -13.98 17.73
C ARG A 169 16.82 -15.33 17.43
N ARG A 170 17.26 -15.55 16.18
CA ARG A 170 17.99 -16.78 15.78
C ARG A 170 19.29 -16.98 16.55
N LYS A 171 20.03 -15.89 16.85
CA LYS A 171 21.24 -15.97 17.69
C LYS A 171 20.91 -16.36 19.14
N ALA A 172 19.86 -15.77 19.71
CA ALA A 172 19.43 -16.07 21.07
C ALA A 172 18.91 -17.51 21.21
N GLU A 173 18.09 -17.99 20.26
CA GLU A 173 17.61 -19.37 20.20
C GLU A 173 18.78 -20.37 20.10
N LYS A 174 19.76 -20.12 19.23
CA LYS A 174 20.97 -20.96 19.15
C LYS A 174 21.77 -20.97 20.45
N LYS A 175 21.91 -19.82 21.13
CA LYS A 175 22.62 -19.74 22.41
C LYS A 175 21.90 -20.56 23.48
N LYS A 176 20.58 -20.41 23.62
CA LYS A 176 19.77 -21.19 24.56
C LYS A 176 19.87 -22.69 24.30
N LEU A 177 19.77 -23.12 23.05
CA LEU A 177 19.91 -24.53 22.70
C LEU A 177 21.30 -25.09 23.04
N MET A 178 22.37 -24.32 22.80
CA MET A 178 23.71 -24.74 23.21
C MET A 178 23.85 -24.80 24.74
N GLU A 179 23.27 -23.85 25.47
CA GLU A 179 23.26 -23.85 26.94
C GLU A 179 22.48 -25.04 27.51
N GLU A 180 21.33 -25.40 26.94
CA GLU A 180 20.57 -26.60 27.32
C GLU A 180 21.31 -27.90 26.99
N LEU A 181 22.04 -27.95 25.86
CA LEU A 181 22.89 -29.09 25.53
C LEU A 181 24.10 -29.18 26.47
N GLU A 182 24.66 -28.04 26.88
CA GLU A 182 25.76 -27.96 27.84
C GLU A 182 25.32 -28.39 29.24
N ALA A 183 24.13 -27.98 29.69
CA ALA A 183 23.56 -28.40 30.96
C ALA A 183 23.28 -29.92 31.03
N LYS A 184 23.15 -30.59 29.88
CA LYS A 184 22.97 -32.05 29.77
C LYS A 184 24.29 -32.82 29.64
N LEU A 185 25.43 -32.16 29.50
CA LEU A 185 26.75 -32.79 29.49
C LEU A 185 27.23 -33.06 30.93
N SER A 186 27.91 -34.20 31.15
CA SER A 186 28.43 -34.54 32.49
C SER A 186 29.63 -33.66 32.89
N ALA A 187 29.86 -33.52 34.20
CA ALA A 187 30.88 -32.65 34.80
C ALA A 187 32.30 -32.84 34.25
N ASP A 188 32.66 -34.06 33.81
CA ASP A 188 33.98 -34.35 33.25
C ASP A 188 34.21 -33.76 31.85
N VAL A 189 33.14 -33.62 31.05
CA VAL A 189 33.22 -33.02 29.71
C VAL A 189 33.34 -31.50 29.82
N LEU A 190 32.73 -30.90 30.86
CA LEU A 190 32.78 -29.46 31.12
C LEU A 190 34.21 -29.00 31.46
N ARG A 191 34.93 -29.73 32.32
CA ARG A 191 36.34 -29.44 32.68
C ARG A 191 37.29 -29.47 31.48
N LYS A 192 37.20 -30.49 30.63
CA LYS A 192 38.02 -30.58 29.40
C LYS A 192 37.74 -29.46 28.40
N ARG A 193 36.51 -28.93 28.39
CA ARG A 193 36.13 -27.83 27.50
C ARG A 193 36.63 -26.48 28.00
N GLU A 194 36.53 -26.20 29.31
CA GLU A 194 37.04 -24.96 29.92
C GLU A 194 38.57 -24.84 29.77
N GLU A 195 39.31 -25.93 29.95
CA GLU A 195 40.77 -25.94 29.71
C GLU A 195 41.11 -25.62 28.25
N LYS A 196 40.34 -26.18 27.31
CA LYS A 196 40.51 -25.94 25.87
C LYS A 196 40.12 -24.51 25.47
N GLU A 197 39.15 -23.90 26.17
CA GLU A 197 38.73 -22.53 25.93
C GLU A 197 39.71 -21.50 26.51
N ARG A 198 40.23 -21.73 27.74
CA ARG A 198 41.34 -20.95 28.29
C ARG A 198 42.56 -20.98 27.38
N ALA A 199 42.95 -22.16 26.89
CA ALA A 199 44.06 -22.28 25.96
C ALA A 199 43.84 -21.51 24.64
N ARG A 200 42.59 -21.39 24.16
CA ARG A 200 42.25 -20.59 22.97
C ARG A 200 42.23 -19.08 23.26
N GLN A 201 41.77 -18.66 24.43
CA GLN A 201 41.80 -17.24 24.83
C GLN A 201 43.24 -16.75 25.01
N LEU A 202 44.10 -17.52 25.69
CA LEU A 202 45.53 -17.21 25.80
C LEU A 202 46.22 -17.12 24.43
N LYS A 203 45.83 -17.96 23.45
CA LYS A 203 46.34 -17.88 22.07
C LYS A 203 45.82 -16.67 21.29
N LYS A 204 44.63 -16.15 21.61
CA LYS A 204 44.07 -14.95 20.98
C LYS A 204 44.59 -13.65 21.58
N SER A 205 44.91 -13.64 22.87
CA SER A 205 45.51 -12.50 23.58
C SER A 205 47.03 -12.41 23.42
N GLY A 206 47.66 -13.42 22.82
CA GLY A 206 49.08 -13.39 22.53
C GLY A 206 49.44 -12.29 21.50
N PRO A 207 50.61 -11.65 21.64
CA PRO A 207 51.04 -10.60 20.70
C PRO A 207 51.16 -11.15 19.29
N ARG A 208 50.50 -10.49 18.32
CA ARG A 208 50.63 -10.82 16.89
C ARG A 208 52.01 -10.41 16.41
N VAL A 209 52.94 -11.36 16.37
CA VAL A 209 54.27 -11.15 15.78
C VAL A 209 54.08 -10.94 14.28
N LYS A 210 54.22 -9.68 13.82
CA LYS A 210 54.40 -9.38 12.40
C LYS A 210 55.79 -9.90 12.02
N MET A 211 55.85 -10.93 11.19
CA MET A 211 57.10 -11.28 10.50
C MET A 211 57.50 -10.10 9.61
N LEU A 212 58.64 -9.47 9.88
CA LEU A 212 59.32 -8.67 8.87
C LEU A 212 59.86 -9.63 7.79
N ARG A 213 59.73 -9.19 6.53
CA ARG A 213 60.15 -9.89 5.32
C ARG A 213 61.60 -10.31 5.33
#